data_AF-A0A9P6LYW4-F1
#
_entry.id   AF-A0A9P6LYW4-F1
#
_cell.length_a   1.000
_cell.length_b   1.000
_cell.length_c   1.000
_cell.angle_alpha   90.00
_cell.angle_beta   90.00
_cell.angle_gamma   90.00
#
_symmetry.space_group_name_H-M   'P 1'
#
loop_
_entity.id
_entity.type
_entity.pdbx_description
1 polymer ?
#
loop_
_entity_poly.entity_id
_entity_poly.type
_entity_poly.pdbx_seq_one_letter_code
_entity_poly.pdbx_strand_id
1 'polypeptide(L)'
;MSADQCDLTQAFQSPLTKKVFHIPVRIDPKTDKSFVLWKDIQDAFENAKCIRNGVSLVPFMIDENFEQIIPLRIAYQPGVVLEVVEGNGQVHSTTGELAILAGIPLVAGGEPGHHHNTIFGPHLTTIECTTTTTSPNTPTQTVDALTVTDINTTTIGDKNQEEVLQIQSTHQQTIDKNLEEMLRIQKKALDRLAIIQNSVQALLAQTYELHNYPIPRLFIVLPKDPGLRGKLMKPFSESYRLYFLCECGTHTMAEHSKTPPEIHLAKHEGYELNRPTEFFERYGSYILAL
;
A
#
# COMPACT_ATOMS: atom_id res chain seq x y z
N MET A 1 -23.93 6.42 34.38
CA MET A 1 -24.62 5.55 33.41
C MET A 1 -25.09 6.46 32.29
N SER A 2 -24.31 6.58 31.22
CA SER A 2 -24.64 7.48 30.10
C SER A 2 -25.32 6.67 29.01
N ALA A 3 -26.64 6.75 29.00
CA ALA A 3 -27.53 6.18 27.99
C ALA A 3 -27.59 7.16 26.82
N ASP A 4 -26.77 6.90 25.81
CA ASP A 4 -27.00 7.24 24.39
C ASP A 4 -25.76 6.77 23.63
N GLN A 5 -25.48 5.47 23.74
CA GLN A 5 -24.52 4.84 22.85
C GLN A 5 -25.23 4.72 21.51
N CYS A 6 -25.12 5.77 20.68
CA CYS A 6 -25.55 5.74 19.29
C CYS A 6 -25.07 4.42 18.67
N ASP A 7 -26.00 3.67 18.08
CA ASP A 7 -25.74 2.43 17.36
C ASP A 7 -24.92 2.72 16.10
N LEU A 8 -23.65 3.07 16.31
CA LEU A 8 -22.72 3.36 15.25
C LEU A 8 -22.43 2.05 14.54
N THR A 9 -22.68 2.02 13.23
CA THR A 9 -22.45 0.84 12.40
C THR A 9 -21.58 1.20 11.20
N GLN A 10 -20.82 0.20 10.74
CA GLN A 10 -20.07 0.23 9.50
C GLN A 10 -20.81 -0.59 8.46
N ALA A 11 -21.03 -0.02 7.28
CA ALA A 11 -21.62 -0.73 6.16
C ALA A 11 -20.55 -1.55 5.42
N PHE A 12 -20.88 -2.81 5.13
CA PHE A 12 -20.10 -3.74 4.34
C PHE A 12 -20.97 -4.33 3.24
N GLN A 13 -20.41 -4.63 2.06
CA GLN A 13 -21.14 -5.28 0.97
C GLN A 13 -20.33 -6.41 0.34
N SER A 14 -21.00 -7.50 -0.06
CA SER A 14 -20.38 -8.51 -0.93
C SER A 14 -20.50 -8.06 -2.38
N PRO A 15 -19.41 -8.12 -3.18
CA PRO A 15 -19.47 -7.77 -4.59
C PRO A 15 -20.34 -8.72 -5.40
N LEU A 16 -20.54 -9.95 -4.91
CA LEU A 16 -21.33 -11.00 -5.56
C LEU A 16 -22.83 -10.79 -5.35
N THR A 17 -23.25 -10.56 -4.10
CA THR A 17 -24.69 -10.44 -3.77
C THR A 17 -25.21 -9.01 -3.79
N LYS A 18 -24.31 -8.02 -3.73
CA LYS A 18 -24.63 -6.58 -3.55
C LYS A 18 -25.47 -6.29 -2.30
N LYS A 19 -25.59 -7.24 -1.37
CA LYS A 19 -26.28 -7.05 -0.10
C LYS A 19 -25.38 -6.29 0.86
N VAL A 20 -25.93 -5.24 1.47
CA VAL A 20 -25.25 -4.43 2.48
C VAL A 20 -25.59 -4.96 3.87
N PHE A 21 -24.57 -5.13 4.71
CA PHE A 21 -24.66 -5.50 6.11
C PHE A 21 -24.10 -4.36 6.98
N HIS A 22 -24.82 -4.03 8.05
CA HIS A 22 -24.40 -3.02 9.03
C HIS A 22 -23.85 -3.74 10.26
N ILE A 23 -22.55 -3.60 10.51
CA ILE A 23 -21.87 -4.27 11.62
C ILE A 23 -21.56 -3.24 12.72
N PRO A 24 -21.82 -3.55 14.00
CA PRO A 24 -21.57 -2.63 15.11
C PRO A 24 -20.12 -2.16 15.20
N VAL A 25 -19.95 -0.86 15.42
CA VAL A 25 -18.65 -0.23 15.66
C VAL A 25 -18.40 -0.17 17.17
N ARG A 26 -17.17 -0.46 17.57
CA ARG A 26 -16.71 -0.44 18.96
C ARG A 26 -15.64 0.62 19.13
N ILE A 27 -15.49 1.14 20.35
CA ILE A 27 -14.44 2.09 20.69
C ILE A 27 -13.37 1.35 21.49
N ASP A 28 -12.11 1.48 21.08
CA ASP A 28 -10.98 0.94 21.84
C ASP A 28 -10.75 1.79 23.09
N PRO A 29 -10.85 1.24 24.31
CA PRO A 29 -10.74 2.03 25.54
C PRO A 29 -9.34 2.61 25.76
N LYS A 30 -8.31 2.09 25.09
CA LYS A 30 -6.93 2.60 25.22
C LYS A 30 -6.62 3.72 24.24
N THR A 31 -7.11 3.60 23.01
CA THR A 31 -6.76 4.52 21.93
C THR A 31 -7.87 5.50 21.56
N ASP A 32 -9.08 5.30 22.10
CA ASP A 32 -10.31 6.01 21.75
C ASP A 32 -10.66 5.95 20.25
N LYS A 33 -10.10 4.96 19.54
CA LYS A 33 -10.35 4.76 18.11
C LYS A 33 -11.54 3.85 17.89
N SER A 34 -12.37 4.21 16.92
CA SER A 34 -13.50 3.40 16.47
C SER A 34 -13.06 2.30 15.50
N PHE A 35 -13.55 1.08 15.71
CA PHE A 35 -13.18 -0.09 14.91
C PHE A 35 -14.32 -1.12 14.79
N VAL A 36 -14.17 -2.03 13.83
CA VAL A 36 -15.02 -3.21 13.66
C VAL A 36 -14.16 -4.46 13.86
N LEU A 37 -14.67 -5.45 14.59
CA LEU A 37 -13.98 -6.73 14.77
C LEU A 37 -14.02 -7.54 13.47
N TRP A 38 -12.89 -8.10 13.09
CA TRP A 38 -12.82 -9.00 11.92
C TRP A 38 -13.74 -10.20 12.07
N LYS A 39 -13.89 -10.73 13.29
CA LYS A 39 -14.79 -11.86 13.58
C LYS A 39 -16.25 -11.53 13.25
N ASP A 40 -16.73 -10.35 13.64
CA ASP A 40 -18.10 -9.88 13.36
C ASP A 40 -18.34 -9.77 11.83
N ILE A 41 -17.30 -9.43 11.05
CA ILE A 41 -17.34 -9.44 9.58
C ILE A 41 -17.43 -10.87 9.04
N GLN A 42 -16.58 -11.78 9.53
CA GLN A 42 -16.59 -13.18 9.08
C GLN A 42 -17.90 -13.90 9.40
N ASP A 43 -18.56 -13.53 10.50
CA ASP A 43 -19.88 -14.09 10.86
C ASP A 43 -21.00 -13.58 9.93
N ALA A 44 -20.85 -12.37 9.36
CA ALA A 44 -21.79 -11.82 8.38
C ALA A 44 -21.51 -12.27 6.93
N PHE A 45 -20.25 -12.57 6.61
CA PHE A 45 -19.78 -12.94 5.28
C PHE A 45 -18.96 -14.23 5.36
N GLU A 46 -19.64 -15.34 5.10
CA GLU A 46 -19.00 -16.66 5.09
C GLU A 46 -17.86 -16.68 4.05
N ASN A 47 -16.65 -17.03 4.48
CA ASN A 47 -15.42 -16.99 3.68
C ASN A 47 -14.84 -15.60 3.40
N ALA A 48 -15.16 -14.57 4.18
CA ALA A 48 -14.45 -13.29 4.10
C ALA A 48 -12.93 -13.49 4.26
N LYS A 49 -12.16 -12.98 3.29
CA LYS A 49 -10.69 -13.04 3.25
C LYS A 49 -10.03 -11.70 3.51
N CYS A 50 -10.53 -10.64 2.88
CA CYS A 50 -10.02 -9.28 3.07
C CYS A 50 -11.09 -8.23 2.76
N ILE A 51 -10.79 -6.97 3.10
CA ILE A 51 -11.65 -5.81 2.86
C ILE A 51 -10.99 -4.88 1.85
N ARG A 52 -11.79 -4.27 0.97
CA ARG A 52 -11.34 -3.23 0.04
C ARG A 52 -12.28 -2.01 0.08
N ASN A 53 -11.71 -0.85 -0.22
CA ASN A 53 -12.42 0.40 -0.49
C ASN A 53 -12.06 0.82 -1.92
N GLY A 54 -12.94 0.52 -2.88
CA GLY A 54 -12.64 0.65 -4.31
C GLY A 54 -11.47 -0.23 -4.74
N VAL A 55 -10.37 0.41 -5.17
CA VAL A 55 -9.16 -0.27 -5.63
C VAL A 55 -8.15 -0.54 -4.51
N SER A 56 -8.34 0.02 -3.32
CA SER A 56 -7.39 -0.06 -2.21
C SER A 56 -7.80 -1.13 -1.20
N LEU A 57 -6.86 -1.96 -0.75
CA LEU A 57 -7.07 -2.86 0.38
C LEU A 57 -7.13 -2.07 1.69
N VAL A 58 -8.06 -2.44 2.56
CA VAL A 58 -8.15 -1.87 3.91
C VAL A 58 -7.33 -2.75 4.86
N PRO A 59 -6.21 -2.25 5.42
CA PRO A 59 -5.36 -3.04 6.29
C PRO A 59 -6.02 -3.28 7.66
N PHE A 60 -5.58 -4.34 8.34
CA PHE A 60 -5.87 -4.51 9.76
C PHE A 60 -5.15 -3.43 10.58
N MET A 61 -5.76 -3.04 11.71
CA MET A 61 -5.13 -2.12 12.64
C MET A 61 -3.85 -2.73 13.21
N ILE A 62 -2.78 -1.94 13.22
CA ILE A 62 -1.48 -2.29 13.81
C ILE A 62 -1.22 -1.44 15.04
N ASP A 63 -0.42 -1.96 15.97
CA ASP A 63 0.01 -1.26 17.17
C ASP A 63 1.28 -0.41 16.93
N GLU A 64 1.82 0.16 18.02
CA GLU A 64 3.05 0.96 17.99
C GLU A 64 4.30 0.15 17.60
N ASN A 65 4.24 -1.18 17.67
CA ASN A 65 5.32 -2.09 17.30
C ASN A 65 5.18 -2.60 15.86
N PHE A 66 4.23 -2.07 15.08
CA PHE A 66 3.89 -2.53 13.73
C PHE A 66 3.33 -3.96 13.66
N GLU A 67 2.86 -4.49 14.79
CA GLU A 67 2.23 -5.80 14.85
C GLU A 67 0.71 -5.69 14.72
N GLN A 68 0.07 -6.69 14.12
CA GLN A 68 -1.39 -6.71 14.01
C GLN A 68 -2.03 -6.85 15.39
N ILE A 69 -2.96 -5.94 15.70
CA ILE A 69 -3.67 -5.98 16.98
C ILE A 69 -4.57 -7.22 17.01
N ILE A 70 -4.45 -8.04 18.06
CA ILE A 70 -5.30 -9.21 18.30
C ILE A 70 -6.34 -8.87 19.39
N PRO A 71 -7.65 -9.16 19.19
CA PRO A 71 -8.24 -9.73 17.97
C PRO A 71 -8.18 -8.75 16.78
N LEU A 72 -8.12 -9.27 15.55
CA LEU A 72 -8.00 -8.49 14.32
C LEU A 72 -9.14 -7.48 14.18
N ARG A 73 -8.80 -6.25 13.77
CA ARG A 73 -9.72 -5.11 13.72
C ARG A 73 -9.54 -4.34 12.43
N ILE A 74 -10.65 -3.82 11.91
CA ILE A 74 -10.69 -2.88 10.80
C ILE A 74 -11.06 -1.51 11.35
N ALA A 75 -10.30 -0.48 10.99
CA ALA A 75 -10.61 0.89 11.40
C ALA A 75 -11.95 1.34 10.80
N TYR A 76 -12.78 2.01 11.60
CA TYR A 76 -14.07 2.54 11.15
C TYR A 76 -13.88 3.61 10.07
N GLN A 77 -14.66 3.53 8.99
CA GLN A 77 -14.67 4.47 7.86
C GLN A 77 -16.08 5.07 7.69
N PRO A 78 -16.36 6.23 8.31
CA PRO A 78 -17.69 6.83 8.31
C PRO A 78 -18.16 7.18 6.90
N GLY A 79 -19.41 6.85 6.60
CA GLY A 79 -20.06 7.17 5.31
C GLY A 79 -19.59 6.32 4.12
N VAL A 80 -18.71 5.35 4.33
CA VAL A 80 -18.19 4.47 3.28
C VAL A 80 -18.83 3.08 3.39
N VAL A 81 -19.19 2.48 2.26
CA VAL A 81 -19.54 1.05 2.19
C VAL A 81 -18.30 0.27 1.79
N LEU A 82 -17.78 -0.55 2.69
CA LEU A 82 -16.58 -1.35 2.44
C LEU A 82 -16.94 -2.65 1.72
N GLU A 83 -16.15 -3.06 0.74
CA GLU A 83 -16.40 -4.30 0.02
C GLU A 83 -15.65 -5.46 0.65
N VAL A 84 -16.36 -6.57 0.89
CA VAL A 84 -15.79 -7.80 1.44
C VAL A 84 -15.40 -8.72 0.29
N VAL A 85 -14.13 -9.10 0.24
CA VAL A 85 -13.65 -10.10 -0.72
C VAL A 85 -13.82 -11.48 -0.10
N GLU A 86 -14.80 -12.22 -0.59
CA GLU A 86 -15.06 -13.59 -0.21
C GLU A 86 -14.12 -14.53 -1.00
N GLY A 87 -13.55 -15.52 -0.33
CA GLY A 87 -12.87 -16.60 -1.02
C GLY A 87 -13.85 -17.41 -1.86
N ASN A 88 -13.39 -17.93 -3.00
CA ASN A 88 -14.11 -19.00 -3.70
C ASN A 88 -14.16 -20.22 -2.77
N GLY A 89 -15.13 -20.27 -1.87
CA GLY A 89 -15.60 -21.52 -1.32
C GLY A 89 -16.04 -22.35 -2.51
N GLN A 90 -15.55 -23.58 -2.64
CA GLN A 90 -16.21 -24.53 -3.52
C GLN A 90 -17.67 -24.48 -3.14
N VAL A 91 -18.52 -24.04 -4.07
CA VAL A 91 -19.96 -24.11 -3.92
C VAL A 91 -20.24 -25.57 -3.60
N HIS A 92 -20.50 -25.87 -2.33
CA HIS A 92 -21.00 -27.17 -1.96
C HIS A 92 -22.38 -27.24 -2.57
N SER A 93 -22.44 -27.73 -3.81
CA SER A 93 -23.68 -28.15 -4.46
C SER A 93 -24.37 -29.08 -3.48
N THR A 94 -25.38 -28.56 -2.80
CA THR A 94 -26.24 -29.32 -1.93
C THR A 94 -27.09 -30.15 -2.86
N THR A 95 -26.64 -31.38 -3.09
CA THR A 95 -27.34 -32.41 -3.85
C THR A 95 -28.58 -32.84 -3.08
N GLY A 96 -29.74 -32.60 -3.68
CA GLY A 96 -31.08 -33.04 -3.29
C GLY A 96 -32.08 -32.00 -3.81
N GLU A 97 -32.96 -32.22 -4.77
CA GLU A 97 -33.66 -33.42 -5.20
C GLU A 97 -34.33 -33.13 -6.57
N LEU A 98 -34.62 -34.18 -7.34
CA LEU A 98 -35.05 -34.21 -8.74
C LEU A 98 -36.34 -33.43 -9.10
N ALA A 99 -36.37 -32.81 -10.28
CA ALA A 99 -37.46 -32.99 -11.25
C ALA A 99 -37.04 -32.65 -12.70
N ILE A 100 -37.25 -33.64 -13.56
CA ILE A 100 -37.09 -33.66 -15.01
C ILE A 100 -38.25 -32.88 -15.67
N LEU A 101 -37.99 -32.09 -16.73
CA LEU A 101 -38.70 -32.17 -18.04
C LEU A 101 -38.36 -31.01 -19.01
N ALA A 102 -38.06 -31.44 -20.24
CA ALA A 102 -38.41 -30.83 -21.53
C ALA A 102 -37.68 -29.56 -22.04
N GLY A 103 -36.61 -29.82 -22.80
CA GLY A 103 -36.32 -29.36 -24.17
C GLY A 103 -36.88 -28.05 -24.72
N ILE A 104 -35.95 -27.16 -25.13
CA ILE A 104 -36.12 -26.18 -26.23
C ILE A 104 -34.77 -26.02 -26.96
N PRO A 105 -34.73 -25.90 -28.30
CA PRO A 105 -33.50 -25.95 -29.09
C PRO A 105 -32.81 -24.60 -29.31
N LEU A 106 -31.52 -24.75 -29.61
CA LEU A 106 -30.50 -23.79 -30.03
C LEU A 106 -30.94 -22.91 -31.21
N VAL A 107 -30.86 -21.58 -31.08
CA VAL A 107 -30.91 -20.62 -32.19
C VAL A 107 -29.71 -19.70 -32.11
N ALA A 108 -28.98 -19.65 -33.23
CA ALA A 108 -27.81 -18.82 -33.47
C ALA A 108 -28.19 -17.42 -33.99
N GLY A 109 -27.30 -16.45 -33.77
CA GLY A 109 -27.15 -15.29 -34.66
C GLY A 109 -26.86 -13.95 -33.96
N GLY A 110 -25.75 -13.30 -34.36
CA GLY A 110 -25.66 -11.82 -34.41
C GLY A 110 -24.51 -11.15 -33.65
N GLU A 111 -23.37 -10.94 -34.34
CA GLU A 111 -22.44 -9.81 -34.14
C GLU A 111 -23.02 -8.49 -34.72
N PRO A 112 -22.35 -7.29 -34.71
CA PRO A 112 -21.23 -6.77 -33.90
C PRO A 112 -21.51 -5.35 -33.32
N GLY A 113 -20.63 -4.82 -32.47
CA GLY A 113 -20.68 -3.42 -32.01
C GLY A 113 -19.33 -2.83 -31.62
N HIS A 114 -18.75 -2.04 -32.52
CA HIS A 114 -17.57 -1.18 -32.30
C HIS A 114 -17.85 -0.06 -31.29
N HIS A 115 -16.99 0.09 -30.27
CA HIS A 115 -16.87 1.34 -29.53
C HIS A 115 -15.40 1.73 -29.30
N HIS A 116 -15.07 2.88 -29.87
CA HIS A 116 -13.85 3.65 -29.72
C HIS A 116 -13.85 4.31 -28.33
N ASN A 117 -12.75 4.25 -27.56
CA ASN A 117 -12.60 5.08 -26.36
C ASN A 117 -11.21 5.72 -26.30
N THR A 118 -11.23 7.04 -26.44
CA THR A 118 -10.12 7.97 -26.29
C THR A 118 -9.76 8.10 -24.81
N ILE A 119 -8.51 7.79 -24.45
CA ILE A 119 -7.99 7.97 -23.09
C ILE A 119 -7.37 9.36 -22.98
N PHE A 120 -8.02 10.23 -22.20
CA PHE A 120 -7.44 11.46 -21.66
C PHE A 120 -6.52 11.10 -20.49
N GLY A 121 -5.28 11.60 -20.51
CA GLY A 121 -4.33 11.43 -19.41
C GLY A 121 -4.62 12.37 -18.23
N PRO A 122 -4.32 11.97 -16.97
CA PRO A 122 -4.46 12.87 -15.83
C PRO A 122 -3.26 13.81 -15.71
N HIS A 123 -3.60 15.08 -15.56
CA HIS A 123 -2.73 16.22 -15.26
C HIS A 123 -2.18 16.10 -13.82
N LEU A 124 -0.85 15.99 -13.69
CA LEU A 124 -0.14 16.07 -12.41
C LEU A 124 -0.25 17.50 -11.87
N THR A 125 -0.86 17.65 -10.68
CA THR A 125 -0.92 18.93 -9.98
C THR A 125 0.16 18.94 -8.92
N THR A 126 1.17 19.77 -9.13
CA THR A 126 2.27 20.07 -8.20
C THR A 126 1.71 20.65 -6.91
N ILE A 127 1.97 19.99 -5.78
CA ILE A 127 1.71 20.56 -4.44
C ILE A 127 3.01 21.25 -4.00
N GLU A 128 3.04 22.57 -4.12
CA GLU A 128 4.06 23.41 -3.49
C GLU A 128 3.73 23.55 -2.00
N CYS A 129 4.64 23.06 -1.16
CA CYS A 129 4.54 23.17 0.28
C CYS A 129 5.31 24.43 0.73
N THR A 130 4.61 25.55 0.90
CA THR A 130 5.18 26.79 1.44
C THR A 130 5.41 26.66 2.94
N THR A 131 6.67 26.67 3.37
CA THR A 131 7.05 26.75 4.78
C THR A 131 6.96 28.19 5.26
N THR A 132 5.96 28.48 6.10
CA THR A 132 5.79 29.76 6.77
C THR A 132 6.74 29.84 7.97
N THR A 133 7.85 30.58 7.81
CA THR A 133 8.80 30.87 8.89
C THR A 133 8.30 32.08 9.68
N THR A 134 7.72 31.84 10.86
CA THR A 134 7.25 32.90 11.77
C THR A 134 8.44 33.42 12.59
N SER A 135 8.78 34.70 12.37
CA SER A 135 9.77 35.47 13.12
C SER A 135 9.17 35.99 14.45
N PRO A 136 9.93 36.08 15.56
CA PRO A 136 9.46 36.73 16.79
C PRO A 136 9.74 38.23 16.77
N ASN A 137 8.68 39.01 16.94
CA ASN A 137 8.69 40.46 17.08
C ASN A 137 9.28 40.91 18.43
N THR A 138 10.20 41.86 18.36
CA THR A 138 10.70 42.69 19.47
C THR A 138 9.82 43.94 19.60
N PRO A 139 9.37 44.34 20.81
CA PRO A 139 8.90 45.70 21.04
C PRO A 139 9.96 46.54 21.72
N THR A 140 10.42 47.55 20.99
CA THR A 140 11.11 48.74 21.48
C THR A 140 10.15 49.58 22.32
N GLN A 141 10.53 49.96 23.54
CA GLN A 141 9.93 51.10 24.23
C GLN A 141 11.01 52.05 24.74
N THR A 142 10.76 53.31 24.39
CA THR A 142 11.51 54.53 24.61
C THR A 142 11.19 55.17 25.96
N VAL A 143 12.26 55.71 26.56
CA VAL A 143 12.41 56.88 27.45
C VAL A 143 11.58 56.98 28.74
N ASP A 144 12.29 57.17 29.85
CA ASP A 144 12.05 58.35 30.69
C ASP A 144 13.32 58.76 31.45
N ALA A 145 13.55 60.07 31.46
CA ALA A 145 14.67 60.73 32.09
C ALA A 145 14.38 60.95 33.59
N LEU A 146 15.27 60.46 34.45
CA LEU A 146 15.39 60.98 35.81
C LEU A 146 16.86 61.34 36.08
N THR A 147 17.10 62.64 36.16
CA THR A 147 18.21 63.25 36.88
C THR A 147 18.17 62.83 38.35
N VAL A 148 19.32 62.60 38.99
CA VAL A 148 19.65 63.06 40.36
C VAL A 148 21.07 62.58 40.75
N THR A 149 21.93 63.59 40.91
CA THR A 149 23.04 63.81 41.85
C THR A 149 24.14 62.76 42.06
N ASP A 150 25.35 63.19 41.67
CA ASP A 150 26.58 63.23 42.48
C ASP A 150 26.64 62.37 43.74
N ILE A 151 27.38 61.25 43.67
CA ILE A 151 28.01 60.64 44.85
C ILE A 151 29.41 60.14 44.49
N ASN A 152 30.40 60.85 45.03
CA ASN A 152 31.77 60.47 45.38
C ASN A 152 32.41 59.24 44.70
N THR A 153 33.29 59.54 43.76
CA THR A 153 34.50 58.76 43.45
C THR A 153 35.24 58.34 44.72
N THR A 154 35.17 57.05 45.06
CA THR A 154 36.09 56.40 46.00
C THR A 154 36.84 55.30 45.26
N THR A 155 38.15 55.46 45.23
CA THR A 155 39.19 54.63 44.63
C THR A 155 39.13 53.19 45.14
N ILE A 156 38.50 52.27 44.39
CA ILE A 156 38.64 50.82 44.52
C ILE A 156 38.66 50.23 43.10
N GLY A 157 39.74 50.53 42.35
CA GLY A 157 39.72 50.51 40.88
C GLY A 157 40.19 49.22 40.17
N ASP A 158 40.93 48.31 40.82
CA ASP A 158 41.68 47.33 40.01
C ASP A 158 41.22 45.86 40.14
N LYS A 159 40.41 45.50 41.14
CA LYS A 159 39.97 44.09 41.33
C LYS A 159 38.60 43.76 40.74
N ASN A 160 37.73 44.75 40.58
CA ASN A 160 36.36 44.52 40.09
C ASN A 160 36.25 44.52 38.56
N GLN A 161 37.25 45.06 37.85
CA GLN A 161 37.23 45.16 36.40
C GLN A 161 37.57 43.82 35.72
N GLU A 162 38.44 43.02 36.35
CA GLU A 162 38.83 41.69 35.86
C GLU A 162 37.68 40.67 35.99
N GLU A 163 36.89 40.75 37.07
CA GLU A 163 35.73 39.89 37.29
C GLU A 163 34.62 40.15 36.25
N VAL A 164 34.40 41.41 35.87
CA VAL A 164 33.43 41.77 34.81
C VAL A 164 33.88 41.24 33.44
N LEU A 165 35.17 41.32 33.12
CA LEU A 165 35.75 40.74 31.90
C LEU A 165 35.60 39.21 31.87
N GLN A 166 35.76 38.55 33.02
CA GLN A 166 35.62 37.10 33.13
C GLN A 166 34.16 36.64 32.98
N ILE A 167 33.21 37.37 33.57
CA ILE A 167 31.78 37.11 33.40
C ILE A 167 31.37 37.31 31.94
N GLN A 168 31.89 38.33 31.25
CA GLN A 168 31.58 38.56 29.84
C GLN A 168 32.15 37.47 28.94
N SER A 169 33.38 37.01 29.20
CA SER A 169 34.01 35.89 28.48
C SER A 169 33.25 34.57 28.65
N THR A 170 32.84 34.25 29.88
CA THR A 170 32.08 33.01 30.16
C THR A 170 30.70 33.03 29.51
N HIS A 171 30.04 34.20 29.49
CA HIS A 171 28.76 34.34 28.78
C HIS A 171 28.94 34.12 27.27
N GLN A 172 29.98 34.71 26.66
CA GLN A 172 30.26 34.51 25.24
C GLN A 172 30.56 33.03 24.91
N GLN A 173 31.39 32.37 25.71
CA GLN A 173 31.67 30.93 25.55
C GLN A 173 30.40 30.07 25.66
N THR A 174 29.46 30.47 26.52
CA THR A 174 28.18 29.75 26.67
C THR A 174 27.31 29.90 25.43
N ILE A 175 27.26 31.10 24.84
CA ILE A 175 26.54 31.35 23.59
C ILE A 175 27.13 30.51 22.45
N ASP A 176 28.46 30.51 22.31
CA ASP A 176 29.15 29.79 21.24
C ASP A 176 28.92 28.27 21.36
N LYS A 177 29.00 27.74 22.59
CA LYS A 177 28.73 26.32 22.87
C LYS A 177 27.29 25.93 22.54
N ASN A 178 26.32 26.77 22.92
CA ASN A 178 24.91 26.52 22.63
C ASN A 178 24.63 26.59 21.11
N LEU A 179 25.31 27.48 20.39
CA LEU A 179 25.18 27.61 18.94
C LEU A 179 25.74 26.38 18.22
N GLU A 180 26.88 25.85 18.68
CA GLU A 180 27.46 24.61 18.14
C GLU A 180 26.54 23.40 18.38
N GLU A 181 25.95 23.29 19.58
CA GLU A 181 25.00 22.22 19.89
C GLU A 181 23.75 22.29 19.01
N MET A 182 23.22 23.49 18.78
CA MET A 182 22.08 23.72 17.90
C MET A 182 22.37 23.28 16.46
N LEU A 183 23.54 23.63 15.92
CA LEU A 183 23.97 23.21 14.58
C LEU A 183 24.09 21.69 14.48
N ARG A 184 24.66 21.05 15.51
CA ARG A 184 24.77 19.59 15.57
C ARG A 184 23.41 18.90 15.57
N ILE A 185 22.42 19.46 16.28
CA ILE A 185 21.04 18.93 16.31
C ILE A 185 20.39 19.09 14.94
N GLN A 186 20.51 20.25 14.30
CA GLN A 186 19.96 20.47 12.95
C GLN A 186 20.54 19.50 11.93
N LYS A 187 21.85 19.28 11.94
CA LYS A 187 22.50 18.31 11.03
C LYS A 187 21.98 16.89 11.24
N LYS A 188 21.87 16.45 12.50
CA LYS A 188 21.32 15.14 12.83
C LYS A 188 19.86 14.96 12.39
N ALA A 189 19.06 16.04 12.45
CA ALA A 189 17.68 16.01 11.96
C ALA A 189 17.62 15.83 10.44
N LEU A 190 18.47 16.54 9.69
CA LEU A 190 18.57 16.39 8.23
C LEU A 190 19.00 14.98 7.82
N ASP A 191 20.01 14.40 8.49
CA ASP A 191 20.47 13.03 8.21
C ASP A 191 19.34 12.00 8.42
N ARG A 192 18.53 12.18 9.48
CA ARG A 192 17.39 11.30 9.74
C ARG A 192 16.31 11.44 8.67
N LEU A 193 16.06 12.64 8.17
CA LEU A 193 15.09 12.86 7.09
C LEU A 193 15.53 12.18 5.79
N ALA A 194 16.83 12.22 5.45
CA ALA A 194 17.35 11.54 4.27
C ALA A 194 17.16 10.01 4.36
N ILE A 195 17.38 9.41 5.55
CA ILE A 195 17.14 7.97 5.76
C ILE A 195 15.66 7.63 5.58
N ILE A 196 14.75 8.45 6.12
CA ILE A 196 13.30 8.23 5.98
C ILE A 196 12.86 8.38 4.52
N GLN A 197 13.36 9.38 3.81
CA GLN A 197 13.05 9.56 2.40
C GLN A 197 13.51 8.36 1.56
N ASN A 198 14.73 7.87 1.79
CA ASN A 198 15.25 6.70 1.09
C ASN A 198 14.46 5.43 1.40
N SER A 199 14.03 5.22 2.66
CA SER A 199 13.24 4.05 3.03
C SER A 199 11.84 4.08 2.42
N VAL A 200 11.19 5.26 2.40
CA VAL A 200 9.90 5.47 1.74
C VAL A 200 10.04 5.22 0.24
N GLN A 201 11.08 5.75 -0.40
CA GLN A 201 11.31 5.54 -1.83
C GLN A 201 11.55 4.06 -2.17
N ALA A 202 12.30 3.33 -1.34
CA ALA A 202 12.50 1.89 -1.50
C ALA A 202 11.20 1.09 -1.31
N LEU A 203 10.38 1.44 -0.31
CA LEU A 203 9.05 0.85 -0.10
C LEU A 203 8.11 1.11 -1.27
N LEU A 204 8.12 2.33 -1.80
CA LEU A 204 7.33 2.71 -2.96
C LEU A 204 7.80 1.95 -4.21
N ALA A 205 9.11 1.82 -4.45
CA ALA A 205 9.63 1.02 -5.56
C ALA A 205 9.25 -0.46 -5.43
N GLN A 206 9.40 -1.04 -4.23
CA GLN A 206 9.06 -2.45 -3.96
C GLN A 206 7.56 -2.72 -4.11
N THR A 207 6.71 -1.77 -3.69
CA THR A 207 5.27 -1.90 -3.89
C THR A 207 4.92 -1.72 -5.37
N TYR A 208 5.42 -0.70 -6.05
CA TYR A 208 5.09 -0.40 -7.46
C TYR A 208 5.51 -1.51 -8.43
N GLU A 209 6.62 -2.21 -8.17
CA GLU A 209 7.04 -3.38 -8.96
C GLU A 209 6.11 -4.59 -8.79
N LEU A 210 5.38 -4.72 -7.67
CA LEU A 210 4.49 -5.86 -7.42
C LEU A 210 3.06 -5.67 -7.93
N HIS A 211 2.51 -4.45 -7.99
CA HIS A 211 1.06 -4.24 -8.23
C HIS A 211 0.67 -3.54 -9.54
N ASN A 212 1.61 -3.04 -10.35
CA ASN A 212 1.29 -2.28 -11.57
C ASN A 212 1.80 -2.92 -12.88
N TYR A 213 1.74 -4.25 -13.02
CA TYR A 213 1.82 -4.89 -14.33
C TYR A 213 0.42 -5.26 -14.83
N PRO A 214 -0.16 -4.52 -15.80
CA PRO A 214 -1.35 -4.96 -16.53
C PRO A 214 -0.93 -6.08 -17.50
N ILE A 215 -1.00 -7.31 -17.00
CA ILE A 215 -0.68 -8.58 -17.69
C ILE A 215 -1.46 -8.72 -19.01
N PRO A 216 -0.77 -9.02 -20.11
CA PRO A 216 -1.00 -10.32 -20.76
C PRO A 216 0.31 -11.12 -20.81
N ARG A 217 0.55 -11.91 -19.76
CA ARG A 217 1.69 -12.83 -19.67
C ARG A 217 1.34 -14.10 -20.41
N LEU A 218 1.61 -14.07 -21.71
CA LEU A 218 1.61 -15.26 -22.54
C LEU A 218 2.43 -16.36 -21.82
N PHE A 219 1.87 -17.56 -21.78
CA PHE A 219 2.49 -18.71 -21.17
C PHE A 219 2.47 -19.87 -22.17
N ILE A 220 3.42 -20.78 -21.99
CA ILE A 220 3.48 -22.04 -22.73
C ILE A 220 3.38 -23.20 -21.74
N VAL A 221 2.58 -24.20 -22.09
CA VAL A 221 2.43 -25.42 -21.29
C VAL A 221 3.15 -26.54 -22.03
N LEU A 222 4.17 -27.12 -21.40
CA LEU A 222 5.01 -28.17 -21.96
C LEU A 222 4.90 -29.45 -21.12
N PRO A 223 4.95 -30.65 -21.71
CA PRO A 223 5.09 -31.90 -20.95
C PRO A 223 6.39 -31.90 -20.13
N LYS A 224 6.33 -32.37 -18.89
CA LYS A 224 7.49 -32.40 -17.97
C LYS A 224 8.60 -33.34 -18.47
N ASP A 225 8.23 -34.44 -19.13
CA ASP A 225 9.15 -35.43 -19.67
C ASP A 225 8.93 -35.60 -21.18
N PRO A 226 9.76 -35.01 -22.05
CA PRO A 226 9.76 -35.30 -23.48
C PRO A 226 10.48 -36.62 -23.80
N GLY A 227 10.63 -37.51 -22.80
CA GLY A 227 11.34 -38.78 -22.86
C GLY A 227 11.08 -39.54 -24.15
N LEU A 228 12.04 -39.39 -25.07
CA LEU A 228 12.00 -39.83 -26.44
C LEU A 228 11.70 -41.34 -26.52
N ARG A 229 10.77 -41.71 -27.42
CA ARG A 229 10.65 -43.03 -28.10
C ARG A 229 9.77 -44.15 -27.49
N GLY A 230 9.03 -43.95 -26.40
CA GLY A 230 8.42 -45.09 -25.68
C GLY A 230 6.91 -45.34 -25.71
N LYS A 231 6.05 -44.33 -25.88
CA LYS A 231 4.60 -44.50 -25.60
C LYS A 231 3.71 -43.88 -26.68
N LEU A 232 3.44 -44.65 -27.72
CA LEU A 232 2.45 -44.34 -28.77
C LEU A 232 0.99 -44.44 -28.28
N MET A 233 0.72 -44.57 -26.97
CA MET A 233 -0.62 -44.97 -26.48
C MET A 233 -1.18 -44.09 -25.36
N LYS A 234 -0.46 -43.05 -24.89
CA LYS A 234 -1.00 -42.03 -23.97
C LYS A 234 -0.37 -40.67 -24.27
N PRO A 235 -0.97 -39.83 -25.13
CA PRO A 235 -0.43 -38.50 -25.46
C PRO A 235 -0.47 -37.50 -24.29
N PHE A 236 -1.09 -37.88 -23.17
CA PHE A 236 -1.16 -37.10 -21.95
C PHE A 236 -0.20 -37.68 -20.91
N SER A 237 1.06 -37.24 -20.96
CA SER A 237 1.94 -37.35 -19.80
C SER A 237 1.24 -36.65 -18.63
N GLU A 238 1.01 -37.34 -17.52
CA GLU A 238 0.17 -36.85 -16.40
C GLU A 238 0.70 -35.57 -15.73
N SER A 239 1.92 -35.14 -16.06
CA SER A 239 2.52 -33.92 -15.55
C SER A 239 2.90 -32.94 -16.67
N TYR A 240 2.36 -31.74 -16.55
CA TYR A 240 2.66 -30.60 -17.41
C TYR A 240 3.33 -29.52 -16.59
N ARG A 241 4.14 -28.69 -17.24
CA ARG A 241 4.73 -27.49 -16.66
C ARG A 241 4.33 -26.25 -17.45
N LEU A 242 3.95 -25.20 -16.73
CA LEU A 242 3.64 -23.89 -17.27
C LEU A 242 4.87 -22.99 -17.15
N TYR A 243 5.25 -22.37 -18.25
CA TYR A 243 6.33 -21.39 -18.34
C TYR A 243 5.77 -20.06 -18.82
N PHE A 244 6.23 -18.96 -18.24
CA PHE A 244 5.90 -17.64 -18.76
C PHE A 244 6.89 -17.23 -19.84
N LEU A 245 6.40 -16.56 -20.88
CA LEU A 245 7.29 -15.92 -21.85
C LEU A 245 7.95 -14.70 -21.19
N CYS A 246 9.22 -14.45 -21.51
CA CYS A 246 9.87 -13.22 -21.07
C CYS A 246 9.21 -12.03 -21.78
N GLU A 247 8.85 -10.99 -21.03
CA GLU A 247 8.46 -9.68 -21.57
C GLU A 247 9.66 -8.85 -22.02
N CYS A 248 10.73 -9.52 -22.45
CA CYS A 248 11.92 -8.93 -23.05
C CYS A 248 11.56 -8.35 -24.44
N GLY A 249 10.61 -7.41 -24.51
CA GLY A 249 10.19 -6.71 -25.72
C GLY A 249 11.18 -5.59 -26.04
N THR A 250 11.50 -5.41 -27.33
CA THR A 250 12.28 -4.35 -28.03
C THR A 250 13.53 -3.72 -27.40
N HIS A 251 13.66 -3.63 -26.09
CA HIS A 251 14.79 -3.12 -25.31
C HIS A 251 15.96 -4.11 -25.17
N THR A 252 15.75 -5.38 -25.53
CA THR A 252 16.81 -6.41 -25.62
C THR A 252 17.27 -6.67 -27.05
N MET A 253 16.67 -6.01 -28.04
CA MET A 253 17.14 -6.03 -29.42
C MET A 253 18.30 -5.04 -29.53
N ALA A 254 19.49 -5.49 -29.92
CA ALA A 254 20.47 -4.58 -30.46
C ALA A 254 19.84 -3.96 -31.72
N GLU A 255 19.84 -2.63 -31.86
CA GLU A 255 19.10 -1.85 -32.89
C GLU A 255 19.39 -2.25 -34.35
N HIS A 256 20.27 -3.23 -34.61
CA HIS A 256 20.71 -3.68 -35.93
C HIS A 256 20.77 -5.21 -36.12
N SER A 257 20.16 -6.04 -35.26
CA SER A 257 20.19 -7.50 -35.49
C SER A 257 19.25 -7.94 -36.61
N LYS A 258 19.81 -8.58 -37.65
CA LYS A 258 19.05 -9.20 -38.77
C LYS A 258 18.33 -10.50 -38.40
N THR A 259 18.47 -10.95 -37.15
CA THR A 259 17.87 -12.21 -36.68
C THR A 259 16.42 -11.97 -36.26
N PRO A 260 15.49 -12.88 -36.62
CA PRO A 260 14.11 -12.78 -36.18
C PRO A 260 14.03 -12.80 -34.65
N PRO A 261 13.03 -12.13 -34.05
CA PRO A 261 12.86 -12.09 -32.61
C PRO A 261 12.69 -13.52 -32.07
N GLU A 262 13.60 -13.93 -31.19
CA GLU A 262 13.52 -15.21 -30.50
C GLU A 262 12.52 -15.12 -29.35
N ILE A 263 11.65 -16.13 -29.22
CA ILE A 263 10.74 -16.24 -28.09
C ILE A 263 11.55 -16.73 -26.89
N HIS A 264 11.70 -15.87 -25.89
CA HIS A 264 12.40 -16.22 -24.65
C HIS A 264 11.41 -16.70 -23.59
N LEU A 265 11.81 -17.67 -22.79
CA LEU A 265 11.14 -18.02 -21.54
C LEU A 265 11.71 -17.17 -20.41
N ALA A 266 10.84 -16.76 -19.48
CA ALA A 266 11.30 -16.13 -18.25
C ALA A 266 12.21 -17.10 -17.49
N LYS A 267 13.23 -16.57 -16.81
CA LYS A 267 14.26 -17.37 -16.11
C LYS A 267 13.69 -17.98 -14.82
N HIS A 268 12.89 -19.04 -14.94
CA HIS A 268 12.35 -19.84 -13.85
C HIS A 268 12.18 -21.31 -14.26
N GLU A 269 12.05 -22.22 -13.29
CA GLU A 269 11.99 -23.68 -13.52
C GLU A 269 10.67 -24.22 -14.12
N GLY A 270 9.72 -23.31 -14.39
CA GLY A 270 8.33 -23.67 -14.70
C GLY A 270 7.51 -24.03 -13.46
N TYR A 271 6.20 -23.92 -13.59
CA TYR A 271 5.23 -24.28 -12.55
C TYR A 271 4.61 -25.62 -12.87
N GLU A 272 4.63 -26.56 -11.93
CA GLU A 272 4.00 -27.87 -12.11
C GLU A 272 2.48 -27.76 -12.06
N LEU A 273 1.80 -28.27 -13.10
CA LEU A 273 0.35 -28.32 -13.16
C LEU A 273 -0.14 -29.59 -12.45
N ASN A 274 -0.59 -29.43 -11.20
CA ASN A 274 -1.10 -30.53 -10.37
C ASN A 274 -2.45 -31.10 -10.85
N ARG A 275 -3.21 -30.32 -11.63
CA ARG A 275 -4.55 -30.68 -12.13
C ARG A 275 -4.68 -30.28 -13.61
N PRO A 276 -3.96 -30.96 -14.52
CA PRO A 276 -3.90 -30.56 -15.92
C PRO A 276 -5.27 -30.63 -16.60
N THR A 277 -6.09 -31.64 -16.31
CA THR A 277 -7.43 -31.78 -16.89
C THR A 277 -8.31 -30.55 -16.61
N GLU A 278 -8.43 -30.15 -15.34
CA GLU A 278 -9.22 -28.97 -14.96
C GLU A 278 -8.66 -27.66 -15.51
N PHE A 279 -7.32 -27.58 -15.61
CA PHE A 279 -6.67 -26.45 -16.24
C PHE A 279 -7.07 -26.33 -17.71
N PHE A 280 -7.01 -27.43 -18.48
CA PHE A 280 -7.39 -27.44 -19.88
C PHE A 280 -8.90 -27.30 -20.10
N GLU A 281 -9.74 -27.83 -19.22
CA GLU A 281 -11.20 -27.59 -19.28
C GLU A 281 -11.53 -26.12 -19.09
N ARG A 282 -10.86 -25.45 -18.15
CA ARG A 282 -11.14 -24.05 -17.81
C ARG A 282 -10.51 -23.06 -18.78
N TYR A 283 -9.29 -23.34 -19.24
CA TYR A 283 -8.49 -22.40 -20.03
C TYR A 283 -8.22 -22.87 -21.46
N GLY A 284 -8.65 -24.06 -21.86
CA GLY A 284 -8.38 -24.65 -23.16
C GLY A 284 -8.81 -23.77 -24.34
N SER A 285 -9.91 -23.03 -24.21
CA SER A 285 -10.37 -22.08 -25.23
C SER A 285 -9.42 -20.89 -25.45
N TYR A 286 -8.51 -20.62 -24.52
CA TYR A 286 -7.50 -19.56 -24.60
C TYR A 286 -6.11 -20.10 -24.99
N ILE A 287 -5.97 -21.41 -25.17
CA ILE A 287 -4.70 -22.06 -25.48
C ILE A 287 -4.63 -22.31 -26.98
N LEU A 288 -3.59 -21.77 -27.63
CA LEU A 288 -3.23 -22.16 -28.98
C LEU A 288 -2.45 -23.47 -28.93
N ALA A 289 -3.01 -24.54 -29.49
CA ALA A 289 -2.31 -25.79 -29.70
C ALA A 289 -1.55 -25.74 -31.04
N LEU A 290 -0.25 -26.02 -31.01
CA LEU A 290 0.63 -26.12 -32.18
C LEU A 290 0.92 -27.58 -32.51
#